data_AF-A0A1M6JHB5-F1
#
_entry.id   AF-A0A1M6JHB5-F1
#
_cell.length_a   1.000
_cell.length_b   1.000
_cell.length_c   1.000
_cell.angle_alpha   90.00
_cell.angle_beta   90.00
_cell.angle_gamma   90.00
#
_symmetry.space_group_name_H-M   'P 1'
#
loop_
_entity.id
_entity.type
_entity.pdbx_description
1 polymer ?
#
loop_
_entity_poly.entity_id
_entity_poly.type
_entity_poly.pdbx_seq_one_letter_code
_entity_poly.pdbx_strand_id
1 'polypeptide(L)'
;MPWSPTRHTAPAVLLAPILLAALAGCSSPGAPVRPAAPAQATGAPTRPADPPPPLLLDSDFTRLEEEFDTRLGVYALDTGTGLAIEFQADERFAYCSTFKVLAFGAVLDRTPLDQLDRVVTYSEADLVFHSPVTREHVSTGMTLREIGDAALRHSDNTASNLLFEELGGPQGLGEALRGIGDDVTRVDRIAPEMAEAVPGDVRDTSTPRAMAASLRAFALGDVLPQEKRDILVAMMRANTTGDDLIRAGVPEGWRVGDKTGACGYGTRHDIGVLWPPAGDPVVLAVMSSRDEAGAGYDDALVAQAAALAVEALG
;
A
#
# COMPACT_ATOMS: atom_id res chain seq x y z
N MET A 1 40.36 -36.27 13.73
CA MET A 1 40.91 -34.95 14.13
C MET A 1 40.11 -33.85 13.45
N PRO A 2 39.93 -32.71 14.11
CA PRO A 2 38.87 -31.73 13.85
C PRO A 2 39.22 -30.77 12.70
N TRP A 3 38.21 -30.26 12.02
CA TRP A 3 38.37 -29.20 11.03
C TRP A 3 38.28 -27.82 11.71
N SER A 4 39.31 -27.01 11.46
CA SER A 4 39.54 -25.68 12.01
C SER A 4 38.82 -24.58 11.21
N PRO A 5 38.59 -23.40 11.80
CA PRO A 5 37.91 -22.28 11.18
C PRO A 5 38.87 -21.38 10.40
N THR A 6 38.45 -20.86 9.25
CA THR A 6 39.17 -19.82 8.51
C THR A 6 38.76 -18.43 8.99
N ARG A 7 39.80 -17.63 9.28
CA ARG A 7 39.75 -16.27 9.82
C ARG A 7 39.60 -15.22 8.72
N HIS A 8 38.95 -14.13 9.09
CA HIS A 8 38.91 -12.84 8.41
C HIS A 8 40.31 -12.27 8.11
N THR A 9 40.46 -11.62 6.95
CA THR A 9 41.50 -10.62 6.72
C THR A 9 40.88 -9.40 6.01
N ALA A 10 41.15 -8.22 6.57
CA ALA A 10 40.81 -6.90 6.05
C ALA A 10 42.05 -6.27 5.38
N PRO A 11 41.90 -5.20 4.58
CA PRO A 11 42.80 -4.88 3.47
C PRO A 11 44.01 -4.02 3.88
N ALA A 12 45.10 -4.15 3.11
CA ALA A 12 46.28 -3.29 3.18
C ALA A 12 46.17 -2.13 2.17
N VAL A 13 46.21 -0.89 2.67
CA VAL A 13 46.31 0.34 1.86
C VAL A 13 47.80 0.65 1.64
N LEU A 14 48.21 0.75 0.38
CA LEU A 14 49.56 1.14 -0.04
C LEU A 14 49.59 2.65 -0.35
N LEU A 15 50.43 3.37 0.40
CA LEU A 15 50.80 4.78 0.17
C LEU A 15 51.93 4.85 -0.87
N ALA A 16 51.74 5.61 -1.95
CA ALA A 16 52.77 5.92 -2.95
C ALA A 16 53.37 7.32 -2.69
N PRO A 17 54.70 7.52 -2.81
CA PRO A 17 55.32 8.82 -2.67
C PRO A 17 55.36 9.58 -4.01
N ILE A 18 55.03 10.87 -3.98
CA ILE A 18 55.11 11.78 -5.13
C ILE A 18 56.47 12.50 -5.09
N LEU A 19 57.29 12.33 -6.15
CA LEU A 19 58.49 13.11 -6.40
C LEU A 19 58.12 14.49 -7.00
N LEU A 20 58.59 15.57 -6.38
CA LEU A 20 58.59 16.91 -6.97
C LEU A 20 59.85 17.11 -7.83
N ALA A 21 59.65 17.39 -9.12
CA ALA A 21 60.68 17.93 -10.00
C ALA A 21 60.47 19.45 -10.14
N ALA A 22 61.45 20.25 -9.73
CA ALA A 22 61.46 21.70 -9.90
C ALA A 22 62.02 22.05 -11.28
N LEU A 23 61.20 22.66 -12.14
CA LEU A 23 61.63 23.33 -13.36
C LEU A 23 61.44 24.83 -13.17
N ALA A 24 62.57 25.56 -13.12
CA ALA A 24 62.61 27.01 -13.15
C ALA A 24 62.43 27.49 -14.60
N GLY A 25 61.42 28.33 -14.84
CA GLY A 25 61.22 29.03 -16.10
C GLY A 25 60.83 30.48 -15.83
N CYS A 26 61.64 31.42 -16.34
CA CYS A 26 61.45 32.86 -16.21
C CYS A 26 60.48 33.40 -17.28
N SER A 27 59.53 34.27 -16.91
CA SER A 27 59.11 35.41 -17.75
C SER A 27 58.13 36.37 -17.05
N SER A 28 58.58 37.64 -16.94
CA SER A 28 57.93 38.96 -16.90
C SER A 28 56.65 39.27 -16.06
N PRO A 29 56.57 40.47 -15.45
CA PRO A 29 55.49 40.84 -14.53
C PRO A 29 54.26 41.37 -15.27
N GLY A 30 53.14 40.64 -15.20
CA GLY A 30 51.81 41.10 -15.60
C GLY A 30 51.00 41.57 -14.40
N ALA A 31 50.20 42.63 -14.61
CA ALA A 31 49.40 43.36 -13.61
C ALA A 31 48.55 42.49 -12.66
N PRO A 32 48.22 42.98 -11.43
CA PRO A 32 47.43 42.21 -10.48
C PRO A 32 46.00 42.02 -11.00
N VAL A 33 45.65 40.78 -11.34
CA VAL A 33 44.26 40.38 -11.57
C VAL A 33 43.59 40.26 -10.20
N ARG A 34 42.61 41.13 -9.92
CA ARG A 34 41.73 41.02 -8.75
C ARG A 34 40.98 39.67 -8.82
N PRO A 35 40.90 38.89 -7.73
CA PRO A 35 40.03 37.72 -7.71
C PRO A 35 38.58 38.18 -7.86
N ALA A 36 37.87 37.59 -8.83
CA ALA A 36 36.43 37.75 -8.94
C ALA A 36 35.76 37.14 -7.69
N ALA A 37 34.84 37.89 -7.08
CA ALA A 37 34.05 37.41 -5.95
C ALA A 37 33.20 36.20 -6.37
N PRO A 38 33.01 35.19 -5.51
CA PRO A 38 32.13 34.08 -5.81
C PRO A 38 30.70 34.59 -5.92
N ALA A 39 30.04 34.25 -7.03
CA ALA A 39 28.61 34.50 -7.20
C ALA A 39 27.84 33.73 -6.13
N GLN A 40 27.22 34.46 -5.20
CA GLN A 40 26.29 33.88 -4.24
C GLN A 40 25.07 33.38 -4.99
N ALA A 41 24.90 32.06 -5.04
CA ALA A 41 23.64 31.44 -5.42
C ALA A 41 22.61 31.76 -4.33
N THR A 42 21.83 32.80 -4.52
CA THR A 42 20.65 33.11 -3.70
C THR A 42 19.50 32.21 -4.13
N GLY A 43 19.55 30.95 -3.72
CA GLY A 43 18.43 30.03 -3.80
C GLY A 43 18.32 29.31 -2.47
N ALA A 44 17.58 29.89 -1.52
CA ALA A 44 17.18 29.15 -0.34
C ALA A 44 16.28 27.99 -0.79
N PRO A 45 16.48 26.76 -0.29
CA PRO A 45 15.53 25.69 -0.55
C PRO A 45 14.20 26.11 0.06
N THR A 46 13.19 26.34 -0.78
CA THR A 46 11.81 26.49 -0.35
C THR A 46 11.41 25.21 0.37
N ARG A 47 11.21 25.31 1.68
CA ARG A 47 10.60 24.25 2.48
C ARG A 47 9.26 23.89 1.82
N PRO A 48 8.94 22.60 1.62
CA PRO A 48 7.60 22.22 1.23
C PRO A 48 6.60 22.88 2.19
N ALA A 49 5.53 23.45 1.63
CA ALA A 49 4.46 23.99 2.46
C ALA A 49 3.92 22.87 3.36
N ASP A 50 3.60 23.18 4.61
CA ASP A 50 2.94 22.23 5.49
C ASP A 50 1.58 21.85 4.86
N PRO A 51 1.16 20.57 4.91
CA PRO A 51 -0.13 20.16 4.37
C PRO A 51 -1.26 20.92 5.09
N PRO A 52 -2.38 21.19 4.39
CA PRO A 52 -3.53 21.85 5.01
C PRO A 52 -4.08 21.01 6.16
N PRO A 53 -4.71 21.63 7.18
CA PRO A 53 -5.38 20.88 8.23
C PRO A 53 -6.53 20.05 7.62
N PRO A 54 -6.81 18.84 8.17
CA PRO A 54 -7.90 18.01 7.68
C PRO A 54 -9.27 18.66 7.91
N LEU A 55 -10.24 18.36 7.03
CA LEU A 55 -11.64 18.72 7.24
C LEU A 55 -12.32 17.64 8.10
N LEU A 56 -13.04 18.09 9.12
CA LEU A 56 -13.82 17.22 10.01
C LEU A 56 -15.28 17.25 9.57
N LEU A 57 -15.80 16.10 9.12
CA LEU A 57 -17.20 15.87 8.79
C LEU A 57 -17.89 15.03 9.89
N ASP A 58 -17.45 15.20 11.14
CA ASP A 58 -17.82 14.32 12.25
C ASP A 58 -19.34 14.11 12.37
N SER A 59 -20.16 15.15 12.16
CA SER A 59 -21.62 15.03 12.23
C SER A 59 -22.22 14.17 11.12
N ASP A 60 -21.69 14.22 9.90
CA ASP A 60 -22.24 13.49 8.76
C ASP A 60 -21.87 12.00 8.83
N PHE A 61 -20.63 11.69 9.22
CA PHE A 61 -20.21 10.31 9.43
C PHE A 61 -20.85 9.70 10.69
N THR A 62 -21.00 10.46 11.78
CA THR A 62 -21.75 9.99 12.97
C THR A 62 -23.19 9.65 12.61
N ARG A 63 -23.85 10.45 11.75
CA ARG A 63 -25.20 10.12 11.25
C ARG A 63 -25.22 8.80 10.49
N LEU A 64 -24.19 8.50 9.69
CA LEU A 64 -24.10 7.20 9.02
C LEU A 64 -23.90 6.05 10.01
N GLU A 65 -23.08 6.22 11.06
CA GLU A 65 -22.95 5.21 12.11
C GLU A 65 -24.29 4.90 12.78
N GLU A 66 -25.06 5.94 13.11
CA GLU A 66 -26.39 5.82 13.73
C GLU A 66 -27.42 5.18 12.79
N GLU A 67 -27.43 5.59 11.52
CA GLU A 67 -28.37 5.09 10.50
C GLU A 67 -28.14 3.61 10.20
N PHE A 68 -26.88 3.19 10.12
CA PHE A 68 -26.50 1.83 9.77
C PHE A 68 -26.21 0.95 10.99
N ASP A 69 -26.29 1.46 12.22
CA ASP A 69 -25.93 0.75 13.46
C ASP A 69 -24.58 0.02 13.33
N THR A 70 -23.56 0.78 12.89
CA THR A 70 -22.25 0.24 12.51
C THR A 70 -21.17 1.25 12.86
N ARG A 71 -20.04 0.79 13.44
CA ARG A 71 -18.86 1.62 13.64
C ARG A 71 -18.18 1.91 12.30
N LEU A 72 -17.78 3.16 12.06
CA LEU A 72 -17.21 3.63 10.79
C LEU A 72 -15.88 4.35 11.02
N GLY A 73 -14.89 4.05 10.17
CA GLY A 73 -13.64 4.77 10.05
C GLY A 73 -13.39 5.16 8.60
N VAL A 74 -13.04 6.43 8.37
CA VAL A 74 -12.79 7.00 7.04
C VAL A 74 -11.49 7.78 7.04
N TYR A 75 -10.67 7.55 6.01
CA TYR A 75 -9.56 8.41 5.68
C TYR A 75 -9.51 8.63 4.16
N ALA A 76 -9.58 9.89 3.72
CA ALA A 76 -9.40 10.28 2.33
C ALA A 76 -8.27 11.29 2.22
N LEU A 77 -7.47 11.20 1.16
CA LEU A 77 -6.38 12.13 0.88
C LEU A 77 -6.38 12.51 -0.60
N ASP A 78 -6.60 13.78 -0.90
CA ASP A 78 -6.26 14.35 -2.20
C ASP A 78 -4.74 14.48 -2.31
N THR A 79 -4.14 13.76 -3.26
CA THR A 79 -2.68 13.71 -3.41
C THR A 79 -2.07 14.95 -4.04
N GLY A 80 -2.87 15.78 -4.73
CA GLY A 80 -2.42 17.03 -5.33
C GLY A 80 -2.37 18.18 -4.33
N THR A 81 -3.40 18.30 -3.48
CA THR A 81 -3.50 19.38 -2.50
C THR A 81 -2.95 19.00 -1.11
N GLY A 82 -2.88 17.70 -0.81
CA GLY A 82 -2.56 17.21 0.53
C GLY A 82 -3.72 17.35 1.53
N LEU A 83 -4.91 17.77 1.08
CA LEU A 83 -6.09 17.85 1.91
C LEU A 83 -6.58 16.45 2.28
N ALA A 84 -6.87 16.26 3.57
CA ALA A 84 -7.38 15.00 4.09
C ALA A 84 -8.76 15.15 4.75
N ILE A 85 -9.58 14.11 4.60
CA ILE A 85 -10.83 13.91 5.36
C ILE A 85 -10.57 12.78 6.34
N GLU A 86 -10.93 12.99 7.61
CA GLU A 86 -10.64 12.04 8.69
C GLU A 86 -11.86 11.85 9.56
N PHE A 87 -12.23 10.59 9.82
CA PHE A 87 -13.22 10.21 10.82
C PHE A 87 -12.82 8.89 11.43
N GLN A 88 -12.55 8.86 12.74
CA GLN A 88 -12.00 7.66 13.41
C GLN A 88 -10.81 7.05 12.62
N ALA A 89 -9.98 7.90 12.00
CA ALA A 89 -8.99 7.46 11.01
C ALA A 89 -7.84 6.64 11.60
N ASP A 90 -7.67 6.69 12.92
CA ASP A 90 -6.64 5.99 13.69
C ASP A 90 -7.22 4.88 14.59
N GLU A 91 -8.51 4.62 14.47
CA GLU A 91 -9.21 3.53 15.14
C GLU A 91 -8.95 2.20 14.42
N ARG A 92 -8.80 1.11 15.19
CA ARG A 92 -8.46 -0.21 14.62
C ARG A 92 -9.68 -0.96 14.10
N PHE A 93 -9.51 -1.57 12.93
CA PHE A 93 -10.46 -2.49 12.29
C PHE A 93 -9.71 -3.72 11.76
N ALA A 94 -10.34 -4.89 11.78
CA ALA A 94 -9.81 -6.07 11.12
C ALA A 94 -9.82 -5.85 9.61
N TYR A 95 -8.66 -5.88 8.92
CA TYR A 95 -8.58 -5.42 7.53
C TYR A 95 -9.33 -6.33 6.51
N CYS A 96 -9.80 -7.51 6.94
CA CYS A 96 -10.39 -8.55 6.08
C CYS A 96 -9.58 -8.76 4.78
N SER A 97 -10.21 -8.82 3.60
CA SER A 97 -9.51 -9.00 2.31
C SER A 97 -8.83 -7.74 1.75
N THR A 98 -8.93 -6.57 2.40
CA THR A 98 -8.30 -5.35 1.88
C THR A 98 -6.78 -5.46 1.84
N PHE A 99 -6.17 -6.24 2.75
CA PHE A 99 -4.72 -6.48 2.76
C PHE A 99 -4.18 -7.10 1.46
N LYS A 100 -5.01 -7.77 0.64
CA LYS A 100 -4.56 -8.52 -0.55
C LYS A 100 -3.88 -7.62 -1.57
N VAL A 101 -4.32 -6.36 -1.68
CA VAL A 101 -3.66 -5.37 -2.55
C VAL A 101 -2.27 -5.01 -2.03
N LEU A 102 -2.09 -4.93 -0.71
CA LEU A 102 -0.81 -4.66 -0.07
C LEU A 102 0.11 -5.88 -0.13
N ALA A 103 -0.43 -7.09 0.06
CA ALA A 103 0.29 -8.34 -0.10
C ALA A 103 0.84 -8.49 -1.52
N PHE A 104 0.01 -8.24 -2.54
CA PHE A 104 0.48 -8.28 -3.92
C PHE A 104 1.45 -7.15 -4.24
N GLY A 105 1.25 -5.94 -3.72
CA GLY A 105 2.23 -4.85 -3.79
C GLY A 105 3.60 -5.26 -3.24
N ALA A 106 3.63 -5.91 -2.08
CA ALA A 106 4.86 -6.43 -1.46
C ALA A 106 5.48 -7.60 -2.24
N VAL A 107 4.69 -8.43 -2.91
CA VAL A 107 5.19 -9.46 -3.84
C VAL A 107 5.83 -8.79 -5.06
N LEU A 108 5.16 -7.79 -5.65
CA LEU A 108 5.68 -7.05 -6.78
C LEU A 108 7.00 -6.36 -6.44
N ASP A 109 7.12 -5.75 -5.27
CA ASP A 109 8.35 -5.07 -4.83
C ASP A 109 9.56 -6.02 -4.84
N ARG A 110 9.43 -7.19 -4.18
CA ARG A 110 10.52 -8.16 -4.04
C ARG A 110 10.78 -9.04 -5.27
N THR A 111 9.88 -9.06 -6.25
CA THR A 111 9.92 -10.03 -7.36
C THR A 111 10.32 -9.37 -8.67
N PRO A 112 11.40 -9.79 -9.35
CA PRO A 112 11.72 -9.32 -10.70
C PRO A 112 10.55 -9.48 -11.69
N LEU A 113 10.41 -8.55 -12.63
CA LEU A 113 9.25 -8.52 -13.54
C LEU A 113 9.10 -9.80 -14.36
N ASP A 114 10.21 -10.39 -14.78
CA ASP A 114 10.31 -11.64 -15.55
C ASP A 114 9.96 -12.89 -14.72
N GLN A 115 9.95 -12.78 -13.39
CA GLN A 115 9.55 -13.85 -12.48
C GLN A 115 8.04 -13.85 -12.17
N LEU A 116 7.29 -12.82 -12.57
CA LEU A 116 5.84 -12.79 -12.39
C LEU A 116 5.12 -13.85 -13.24
N ASP A 117 5.73 -14.29 -14.33
CA ASP A 117 5.16 -15.29 -15.23
C ASP A 117 5.62 -16.73 -14.87
N ARG A 118 6.36 -16.89 -13.75
CA ARG A 118 6.68 -18.21 -13.19
C ARG A 118 5.40 -18.87 -12.68
N VAL A 119 5.19 -20.14 -13.06
CA VAL A 119 4.10 -20.96 -12.54
C VAL A 119 4.39 -21.37 -11.09
N VAL A 120 3.41 -21.11 -10.22
CA VAL A 120 3.31 -21.60 -8.86
C VAL A 120 2.32 -22.76 -8.85
N THR A 121 2.77 -23.92 -8.39
CA THR A 121 1.95 -25.13 -8.26
C THR A 121 1.49 -25.29 -6.82
N TYR A 122 0.23 -25.66 -6.65
CA TYR A 122 -0.40 -25.94 -5.36
C TYR A 122 -1.35 -27.12 -5.52
N SER A 123 -1.83 -27.65 -4.41
CA SER A 123 -2.63 -28.87 -4.33
C SER A 123 -4.06 -28.59 -3.86
N GLU A 124 -4.93 -29.61 -3.94
CA GLU A 124 -6.27 -29.54 -3.35
C GLU A 124 -6.23 -29.27 -1.83
N ALA A 125 -5.16 -29.66 -1.15
CA ALA A 125 -5.00 -29.44 0.29
C ALA A 125 -4.76 -27.98 0.66
N ASP A 126 -4.31 -27.17 -0.31
CA ASP A 126 -4.05 -25.73 -0.16
C ASP A 126 -5.31 -24.89 -0.44
N LEU A 127 -6.38 -25.52 -0.94
CA LEU A 127 -7.65 -24.84 -1.19
C LEU A 127 -8.36 -24.50 0.12
N VAL A 128 -8.62 -23.20 0.33
CA VAL A 128 -9.41 -22.70 1.46
C VAL A 128 -10.77 -22.19 0.99
N PHE A 129 -11.64 -21.83 1.96
CA PHE A 129 -12.96 -21.25 1.67
C PHE A 129 -12.85 -20.05 0.73
N HIS A 130 -13.78 -19.94 -0.24
CA HIS A 130 -13.80 -18.88 -1.26
C HIS A 130 -12.53 -18.79 -2.11
N SER A 131 -12.36 -19.79 -2.97
CA SER A 131 -11.25 -19.91 -3.92
C SER A 131 -11.80 -20.11 -5.34
N PRO A 132 -12.52 -19.10 -5.89
CA PRO A 132 -13.29 -19.24 -7.14
C PRO A 132 -12.41 -19.39 -8.38
N VAL A 133 -11.15 -18.94 -8.34
CA VAL A 133 -10.22 -19.06 -9.47
C VAL A 133 -9.26 -20.21 -9.22
N THR A 134 -8.55 -20.21 -8.10
CA THR A 134 -7.45 -21.16 -7.86
C THR A 134 -7.93 -22.61 -7.86
N ARG A 135 -9.16 -22.89 -7.45
CA ARG A 135 -9.79 -24.23 -7.57
C ARG A 135 -9.72 -24.81 -8.98
N GLU A 136 -9.91 -23.99 -10.01
CA GLU A 136 -9.96 -24.45 -11.41
C GLU A 136 -8.57 -24.77 -11.97
N HIS A 137 -7.51 -24.37 -11.26
CA HIS A 137 -6.12 -24.44 -11.73
C HIS A 137 -5.23 -25.35 -10.89
N VAL A 138 -5.78 -26.18 -10.00
CA VAL A 138 -4.96 -27.12 -9.17
C VAL A 138 -4.07 -28.03 -10.03
N SER A 139 -4.56 -28.49 -11.18
CA SER A 139 -3.80 -29.41 -12.05
C SER A 139 -2.72 -28.72 -12.89
N THR A 140 -2.84 -27.42 -13.13
CA THR A 140 -1.98 -26.65 -14.03
C THR A 140 -1.06 -25.68 -13.29
N GLY A 141 -1.41 -25.30 -12.07
CA GLY A 141 -0.86 -24.14 -11.39
C GLY A 141 -1.32 -22.83 -12.02
N MET A 142 -0.85 -21.73 -11.45
CA MET A 142 -1.09 -20.38 -11.95
C MET A 142 0.23 -19.62 -11.94
N THR A 143 0.44 -18.71 -12.88
CA THR A 143 1.55 -17.76 -12.78
C THR A 143 1.38 -16.88 -11.54
N LEU A 144 2.48 -16.38 -10.99
CA LEU A 144 2.42 -15.44 -9.86
C LEU A 144 1.60 -14.18 -10.20
N ARG A 145 1.62 -13.74 -11.47
CA ARG A 145 0.75 -12.69 -12.00
C ARG A 145 -0.73 -13.05 -11.91
N GLU A 146 -1.11 -14.24 -12.35
CA GLU A 146 -2.50 -14.73 -12.28
C GLU A 146 -2.97 -14.92 -10.83
N ILE A 147 -2.08 -15.33 -9.92
CA ILE A 147 -2.37 -15.40 -8.48
C ILE A 147 -2.68 -14.00 -7.93
N GLY A 148 -1.87 -13.00 -8.29
CA GLY A 148 -2.16 -11.60 -7.97
C GLY A 148 -3.52 -11.16 -8.50
N ASP A 149 -3.81 -11.42 -9.78
CA ASP A 149 -5.10 -11.06 -10.38
C ASP A 149 -6.26 -11.75 -9.66
N ALA A 150 -6.17 -13.04 -9.35
CA ALA A 150 -7.21 -13.77 -8.62
C ALA A 150 -7.46 -13.19 -7.22
N ALA A 151 -6.40 -12.86 -6.48
CA ALA A 151 -6.50 -12.27 -5.15
C ALA A 151 -7.13 -10.88 -5.17
N LEU A 152 -6.85 -10.06 -6.19
CA LEU A 152 -7.38 -8.70 -6.29
C LEU A 152 -8.78 -8.67 -6.93
N ARG A 153 -8.92 -9.30 -8.09
CA ARG A 153 -10.13 -9.25 -8.93
C ARG A 153 -11.32 -9.97 -8.31
N HIS A 154 -11.05 -11.14 -7.72
CA HIS A 154 -12.07 -12.05 -7.24
C HIS A 154 -12.00 -12.30 -5.73
N SER A 155 -11.06 -11.65 -5.03
CA SER A 155 -10.83 -11.88 -3.60
C SER A 155 -10.55 -13.35 -3.26
N ASP A 156 -9.88 -14.09 -4.16
CA ASP A 156 -9.57 -15.50 -3.96
C ASP A 156 -8.66 -15.71 -2.73
N ASN A 157 -9.09 -16.55 -1.79
CA ASN A 157 -8.40 -16.73 -0.51
C ASN A 157 -7.17 -17.64 -0.61
N THR A 158 -7.22 -18.71 -1.40
CA THR A 158 -6.02 -19.52 -1.65
C THR A 158 -4.98 -18.69 -2.39
N ALA A 159 -5.38 -17.86 -3.36
CA ALA A 159 -4.45 -16.94 -4.01
C ALA A 159 -3.75 -16.03 -3.00
N SER A 160 -4.48 -15.50 -2.00
CA SER A 160 -3.86 -14.69 -0.95
C SER A 160 -2.92 -15.46 -0.02
N ASN A 161 -3.19 -16.74 0.26
CA ASN A 161 -2.28 -17.59 1.02
C ASN A 161 -1.00 -17.89 0.22
N LEU A 162 -1.11 -18.12 -1.10
CA LEU A 162 0.05 -18.27 -1.98
C LEU A 162 0.87 -16.98 -2.05
N LEU A 163 0.23 -15.80 -2.06
CA LEU A 163 0.97 -14.54 -1.91
C LEU A 163 1.73 -14.51 -0.57
N PHE A 164 1.10 -14.90 0.55
CA PHE A 164 1.82 -15.01 1.82
C PHE A 164 3.02 -15.96 1.75
N GLU A 165 2.91 -17.11 1.08
CA GLU A 165 4.04 -18.02 0.90
C GLU A 165 5.22 -17.36 0.18
N GLU A 166 4.96 -16.63 -0.90
CA GLU A 166 5.98 -15.84 -1.61
C GLU A 166 6.57 -14.73 -0.72
N LEU A 167 5.80 -14.26 0.25
CA LEU A 167 6.27 -13.27 1.22
C LEU A 167 7.09 -13.88 2.37
N GLY A 168 7.06 -15.20 2.58
CA GLY A 168 7.59 -15.85 3.79
C GLY A 168 6.64 -15.85 4.98
N GLY A 169 5.33 -15.78 4.73
CA GLY A 169 4.25 -15.76 5.71
C GLY A 169 3.81 -14.36 6.15
N PRO A 170 2.89 -14.26 7.14
CA PRO A 170 2.39 -13.00 7.69
C PRO A 170 3.50 -12.01 8.10
N GLN A 171 4.57 -12.52 8.70
CA GLN A 171 5.73 -11.70 9.11
C GLN A 171 6.37 -10.98 7.92
N GLY A 172 6.47 -11.64 6.77
CA GLY A 172 7.07 -11.06 5.57
C GLY A 172 6.26 -9.94 4.95
N LEU A 173 4.93 -9.95 5.12
CA LEU A 173 4.10 -8.79 4.80
C LEU A 173 4.30 -7.68 5.84
N GLY A 174 4.28 -8.00 7.13
CA GLY A 174 4.50 -7.02 8.19
C GLY A 174 5.87 -6.33 8.10
N GLU A 175 6.92 -7.02 7.64
CA GLU A 175 8.22 -6.43 7.34
C GLU A 175 8.19 -5.50 6.13
N ALA A 176 7.51 -5.89 5.05
CA ALA A 176 7.36 -5.04 3.86
C ALA A 176 6.57 -3.76 4.18
N LEU A 177 5.50 -3.86 4.98
CA LEU A 177 4.71 -2.72 5.42
C LEU A 177 5.53 -1.75 6.29
N ARG A 178 6.29 -2.25 7.26
CA ARG A 178 7.23 -1.40 8.02
C ARG A 178 8.29 -0.75 7.14
N GLY A 179 8.74 -1.46 6.10
CA GLY A 179 9.69 -0.93 5.11
C GLY A 179 9.19 0.30 4.36
N ILE A 180 7.87 0.45 4.21
CA ILE A 180 7.22 1.62 3.60
C ILE A 180 6.69 2.62 4.64
N GLY A 181 7.00 2.43 5.93
CA GLY A 181 6.63 3.33 7.03
C GLY A 181 5.32 2.99 7.74
N ASP A 182 4.73 1.83 7.49
CA ASP A 182 3.54 1.36 8.21
C ASP A 182 3.93 0.51 9.43
N ASP A 183 4.03 1.18 10.58
CA ASP A 183 4.24 0.56 11.90
C ASP A 183 2.90 0.27 12.63
N VAL A 184 1.76 0.40 11.95
CA VAL A 184 0.41 0.30 12.54
C VAL A 184 -0.25 -1.03 12.20
N THR A 185 -0.16 -1.46 10.94
CA THR A 185 -0.78 -2.70 10.47
C THR A 185 -0.16 -3.92 11.14
N ARG A 186 -0.99 -4.77 11.73
CA ARG A 186 -0.59 -6.00 12.39
C ARG A 186 -1.05 -7.20 11.57
N VAL A 187 -0.10 -8.01 11.11
CA VAL A 187 -0.36 -9.16 10.23
C VAL A 187 0.02 -10.43 10.99
N ASP A 188 -0.95 -11.26 11.36
CA ASP A 188 -0.72 -12.39 12.27
C ASP A 188 -1.10 -13.73 11.64
N ARG A 189 -2.16 -13.77 10.83
CA ARG A 189 -2.75 -15.01 10.31
C ARG A 189 -2.96 -14.96 8.80
N ILE A 190 -3.24 -16.12 8.24
CA ILE A 190 -3.62 -16.31 6.83
C ILE A 190 -5.12 -16.60 6.72
N ALA A 191 -5.65 -16.75 5.51
CA ALA A 191 -7.04 -17.13 5.33
C ALA A 191 -7.24 -18.63 5.66
N PRO A 192 -8.37 -19.01 6.28
CA PRO A 192 -9.51 -18.17 6.62
C PRO A 192 -9.44 -17.47 7.99
N GLU A 193 -8.53 -17.85 8.90
CA GLU A 193 -8.55 -17.45 10.31
C GLU A 193 -8.41 -15.93 10.53
N MET A 194 -7.70 -15.25 9.63
CA MET A 194 -7.58 -13.79 9.63
C MET A 194 -8.93 -13.04 9.52
N ALA A 195 -9.98 -13.72 9.03
CA ALA A 195 -11.31 -13.14 8.81
C ALA A 195 -12.26 -13.30 10.02
N GLU A 196 -11.77 -13.71 11.19
CA GLU A 196 -12.61 -13.84 12.39
C GLU A 196 -13.16 -12.49 12.90
N ALA A 197 -12.33 -11.44 12.87
CA ALA A 197 -12.69 -10.07 13.26
C ALA A 197 -13.36 -9.93 14.65
N VAL A 198 -12.93 -10.73 15.63
CA VAL A 198 -13.48 -10.68 16.99
C VAL A 198 -13.24 -9.30 17.61
N PRO A 199 -14.29 -8.61 18.12
CA PRO A 199 -14.15 -7.30 18.76
C PRO A 199 -13.09 -7.30 19.86
N GLY A 200 -12.18 -6.32 19.81
CA GLY A 200 -11.06 -6.18 20.74
C GLY A 200 -9.83 -7.04 20.43
N ASP A 201 -9.91 -7.97 19.47
CA ASP A 201 -8.72 -8.66 18.95
C ASP A 201 -7.94 -7.71 18.03
N VAL A 202 -6.67 -7.51 18.35
CA VAL A 202 -5.79 -6.62 17.59
C VAL A 202 -5.10 -7.33 16.42
N ARG A 203 -5.19 -8.66 16.33
CA ARG A 203 -4.58 -9.44 15.25
C ARG A 203 -5.27 -9.15 13.92
N ASP A 204 -4.48 -9.07 12.85
CA ASP A 204 -4.98 -8.80 11.49
C ASP A 204 -5.76 -7.47 11.37
N THR A 205 -5.31 -6.46 12.12
CA THR A 205 -5.92 -5.13 12.15
C THR A 205 -5.01 -4.04 11.59
N SER A 206 -5.64 -3.00 11.07
CA SER A 206 -5.00 -1.72 10.73
C SER A 206 -5.96 -0.57 11.06
N THR A 207 -5.65 0.62 10.57
CA THR A 207 -6.51 1.80 10.66
C THR A 207 -6.79 2.34 9.26
N PRO A 208 -7.89 3.10 9.04
CA PRO A 208 -8.17 3.72 7.75
C PRO A 208 -6.98 4.52 7.20
N ARG A 209 -6.32 5.32 8.05
CA ARG A 209 -5.14 6.11 7.67
C ARG A 209 -3.98 5.23 7.22
N ALA A 210 -3.64 4.20 7.99
CA ALA A 210 -2.52 3.32 7.67
C ALA A 210 -2.77 2.52 6.38
N MET A 211 -3.99 2.00 6.20
CA MET A 211 -4.38 1.29 4.97
C MET A 211 -4.29 2.18 3.73
N ALA A 212 -4.81 3.41 3.81
CA ALA A 212 -4.73 4.38 2.71
C ALA A 212 -3.29 4.81 2.42
N ALA A 213 -2.47 5.05 3.45
CA ALA A 213 -1.07 5.42 3.28
C ALA A 213 -0.26 4.29 2.62
N SER A 214 -0.45 3.04 3.07
CA SER A 214 0.19 1.86 2.49
C SER A 214 -0.27 1.63 1.05
N LEU A 215 -1.57 1.80 0.77
CA LEU A 215 -2.09 1.72 -0.60
C LEU A 215 -1.45 2.79 -1.50
N ARG A 216 -1.39 4.04 -1.04
CA ARG A 216 -0.74 5.14 -1.77
C ARG A 216 0.72 4.80 -2.09
N ALA A 217 1.47 4.26 -1.13
CA ALA A 217 2.88 3.93 -1.31
C ALA A 217 3.10 2.94 -2.46
N PHE A 218 2.28 1.89 -2.56
CA PHE A 218 2.38 0.90 -3.63
C PHE A 218 1.75 1.35 -4.96
N ALA A 219 0.56 1.98 -4.94
CA ALA A 219 -0.22 2.26 -6.15
C ALA A 219 0.09 3.62 -6.79
N LEU A 220 0.68 4.57 -6.07
CA LEU A 220 1.00 5.92 -6.57
C LEU A 220 2.43 6.36 -6.29
N GLY A 221 3.03 5.90 -5.18
CA GLY A 221 4.39 6.24 -4.77
C GLY A 221 5.48 5.52 -5.57
N ASP A 222 6.72 5.68 -5.10
CA ASP A 222 7.92 5.19 -5.80
C ASP A 222 8.45 3.85 -5.24
N VAL A 223 7.65 3.15 -4.43
CA VAL A 223 8.01 1.81 -3.92
C VAL A 223 8.13 0.82 -5.08
N LEU A 224 7.20 0.89 -6.03
CA LEU A 224 7.21 0.06 -7.23
C LEU A 224 7.74 0.84 -8.45
N PRO A 225 8.59 0.23 -9.29
CA PRO A 225 8.81 0.71 -10.65
C PRO A 225 7.48 0.85 -11.40
N GLN A 226 7.43 1.80 -12.34
CA GLN A 226 6.19 2.16 -13.03
C GLN A 226 5.47 0.95 -13.64
N GLU A 227 6.19 0.03 -14.28
CA GLU A 227 5.61 -1.15 -14.93
C GLU A 227 4.90 -2.07 -13.93
N LYS A 228 5.43 -2.20 -12.71
CA LYS A 228 4.81 -3.00 -11.65
C LYS A 228 3.64 -2.29 -10.99
N ARG A 229 3.75 -0.97 -10.82
CA ARG A 229 2.65 -0.13 -10.34
C ARG A 229 1.46 -0.17 -11.29
N ASP A 230 1.71 -0.14 -12.59
CA ASP A 230 0.67 -0.24 -13.63
C ASP A 230 -0.03 -1.60 -13.59
N ILE A 231 0.70 -2.69 -13.32
CA ILE A 231 0.10 -4.03 -13.09
C ILE A 231 -0.85 -4.00 -11.90
N LEU A 232 -0.39 -3.50 -10.74
CA LEU A 232 -1.22 -3.42 -9.52
C LEU A 232 -2.49 -2.60 -9.76
N VAL A 233 -2.34 -1.39 -10.31
CA VAL A 233 -3.46 -0.48 -10.58
C VAL A 233 -4.44 -1.05 -11.62
N ALA A 234 -3.94 -1.71 -12.66
CA ALA A 234 -4.81 -2.36 -13.66
C ALA A 234 -5.66 -3.46 -13.03
N MET A 235 -5.08 -4.29 -12.15
CA MET A 235 -5.81 -5.35 -11.44
C MET A 235 -6.83 -4.78 -10.45
N MET A 236 -6.48 -3.72 -9.71
CA MET A 236 -7.42 -3.02 -8.83
C MET A 236 -8.61 -2.44 -9.60
N ARG A 237 -8.38 -1.80 -10.74
CA ARG A 237 -9.46 -1.28 -11.61
C ARG A 237 -10.34 -2.39 -12.17
N ALA A 238 -9.75 -3.56 -12.37
CA ALA A 238 -10.46 -4.71 -12.88
C ALA A 238 -11.22 -5.50 -11.79
N ASN A 239 -11.14 -5.08 -10.51
CA ASN A 239 -11.89 -5.68 -9.41
C ASN A 239 -13.38 -5.82 -9.74
N THR A 240 -13.95 -6.98 -9.44
CA THR A 240 -15.37 -7.30 -9.70
C THR A 240 -16.20 -7.32 -8.42
N THR A 241 -15.62 -6.93 -7.28
CA THR A 241 -16.26 -7.07 -5.96
C THR A 241 -16.71 -5.76 -5.33
N GLY A 242 -16.37 -4.60 -5.93
CA GLY A 242 -16.55 -3.27 -5.33
C GLY A 242 -17.56 -2.36 -6.02
N ASP A 243 -18.37 -2.89 -6.95
CA ASP A 243 -19.32 -2.07 -7.73
C ASP A 243 -20.33 -1.33 -6.85
N ASP A 244 -20.79 -1.96 -5.76
CA ASP A 244 -21.75 -1.39 -4.81
C ASP A 244 -21.09 -0.61 -3.64
N LEU A 245 -19.76 -0.44 -3.65
CA LEU A 245 -19.00 0.17 -2.56
C LEU A 245 -18.48 1.57 -2.93
N ILE A 246 -17.17 1.83 -2.89
CA ILE A 246 -16.62 3.15 -3.24
C ILE A 246 -17.05 3.56 -4.66
N ARG A 247 -17.13 2.60 -5.59
CA ARG A 247 -17.56 2.86 -6.98
C ARG A 247 -18.96 3.44 -7.09
N ALA A 248 -19.88 3.03 -6.21
CA ALA A 248 -21.24 3.56 -6.17
C ALA A 248 -21.33 4.96 -5.53
N GLY A 249 -20.31 5.35 -4.74
CA GLY A 249 -20.24 6.64 -4.06
C GLY A 249 -19.56 7.76 -4.84
N VAL A 250 -18.94 7.47 -5.99
CA VAL A 250 -18.10 8.48 -6.69
C VAL A 250 -18.81 9.08 -7.90
N PRO A 251 -18.50 10.33 -8.28
CA PRO A 251 -19.12 10.96 -9.45
C PRO A 251 -18.84 10.21 -10.76
N GLU A 252 -19.78 10.30 -11.70
CA GLU A 252 -19.62 9.72 -13.04
C GLU A 252 -18.32 10.21 -13.72
N GLY A 253 -17.65 9.30 -14.42
CA GLY A 253 -16.40 9.57 -15.13
C GLY A 253 -15.14 9.45 -14.28
N TRP A 254 -15.26 9.32 -12.95
CA TRP A 254 -14.13 8.93 -12.11
C TRP A 254 -13.78 7.46 -12.37
N ARG A 255 -12.49 7.18 -12.50
CA ARG A 255 -12.01 5.79 -12.54
C ARG A 255 -11.64 5.37 -11.13
N VAL A 256 -12.03 4.17 -10.74
CA VAL A 256 -11.74 3.63 -9.41
C VAL A 256 -10.96 2.34 -9.56
N GLY A 257 -9.89 2.21 -8.78
CA GLY A 257 -9.22 0.94 -8.53
C GLY A 257 -9.28 0.68 -7.03
N ASP A 258 -9.92 -0.41 -6.65
CA ASP A 258 -10.29 -0.68 -5.27
C ASP A 258 -10.00 -2.13 -4.86
N LYS A 259 -10.00 -2.38 -3.56
CA LYS A 259 -9.99 -3.71 -2.97
C LYS A 259 -10.92 -3.76 -1.77
N THR A 260 -11.93 -4.60 -1.90
CA THR A 260 -12.94 -4.84 -0.88
C THR A 260 -12.47 -5.76 0.24
N GLY A 261 -13.12 -5.65 1.40
CA GLY A 261 -12.99 -6.58 2.50
C GLY A 261 -14.36 -6.89 3.12
N ALA A 262 -14.63 -8.16 3.40
CA ALA A 262 -15.73 -8.56 4.25
C ALA A 262 -15.26 -9.71 5.14
N CYS A 263 -15.65 -9.67 6.41
CA CYS A 263 -15.31 -10.73 7.37
C CYS A 263 -16.32 -10.75 8.53
N GLY A 264 -15.99 -11.41 9.65
CA GLY A 264 -16.90 -11.56 10.79
C GLY A 264 -17.47 -10.23 11.31
N TYR A 265 -18.54 -10.32 12.12
CA TYR A 265 -19.12 -9.18 12.83
C TYR A 265 -19.59 -8.03 11.94
N GLY A 266 -20.24 -8.34 10.81
CA GLY A 266 -20.72 -7.31 9.88
C GLY A 266 -19.61 -6.42 9.32
N THR A 267 -18.35 -6.86 9.35
CA THR A 267 -17.22 -6.06 8.90
C THR A 267 -17.26 -5.93 7.38
N ARG A 268 -17.28 -4.69 6.88
CA ARG A 268 -17.34 -4.38 5.45
C ARG A 268 -16.48 -3.17 5.12
N HIS A 269 -15.57 -3.36 4.19
CA HIS A 269 -14.51 -2.41 3.89
C HIS A 269 -14.37 -2.23 2.40
N ASP A 270 -13.88 -1.05 2.02
CA ASP A 270 -13.30 -0.82 0.72
C ASP A 270 -12.17 0.20 0.83
N ILE A 271 -11.09 -0.04 0.10
CA ILE A 271 -9.97 0.89 -0.02
C ILE A 271 -9.62 1.07 -1.49
N GLY A 272 -9.29 2.28 -1.92
CA GLY A 272 -9.07 2.52 -3.33
C GLY A 272 -8.30 3.78 -3.66
N VAL A 273 -7.87 3.83 -4.91
CA VAL A 273 -7.36 5.02 -5.58
C VAL A 273 -8.40 5.46 -6.59
N LEU A 274 -8.75 6.74 -6.54
CA LEU A 274 -9.78 7.35 -7.35
C LEU A 274 -9.15 8.40 -8.26
N TRP A 275 -9.38 8.28 -9.56
CA TRP A 275 -8.85 9.21 -10.55
C TRP A 275 -9.99 10.06 -11.11
N PRO A 276 -10.09 11.35 -10.73
CA PRO A 276 -11.04 12.26 -11.37
C PRO A 276 -10.71 12.47 -12.85
N PRO A 277 -11.67 12.96 -13.66
CA PRO A 277 -11.40 13.36 -15.05
C PRO A 277 -10.34 14.44 -15.19
N ALA A 278 -10.22 15.31 -14.18
CA ALA A 278 -9.20 16.35 -14.07
C ALA A 278 -8.76 16.46 -12.61
N GLY A 279 -7.46 16.68 -12.39
CA GLY A 279 -6.87 16.74 -11.05
C GLY A 279 -6.02 15.50 -10.72
N ASP A 280 -5.45 15.52 -9.53
CA ASP A 280 -4.63 14.43 -9.02
C ASP A 280 -5.50 13.33 -8.39
N PRO A 281 -4.97 12.10 -8.23
CA PRO A 281 -5.73 11.01 -7.62
C PRO A 281 -6.06 11.30 -6.16
N VAL A 282 -7.19 10.76 -5.70
CA VAL A 282 -7.54 10.65 -4.28
C VAL A 282 -7.26 9.22 -3.81
N VAL A 283 -6.78 9.05 -2.58
CA VAL A 283 -6.71 7.74 -1.92
C VAL A 283 -7.71 7.70 -0.79
N LEU A 284 -8.54 6.66 -0.72
CA LEU A 284 -9.63 6.53 0.24
C LEU A 284 -9.59 5.16 0.91
N ALA A 285 -9.82 5.13 2.21
CA ALA A 285 -10.16 3.93 2.95
C ALA A 285 -11.44 4.16 3.74
N VAL A 286 -12.42 3.27 3.56
CA VAL A 286 -13.65 3.20 4.33
C VAL A 286 -13.69 1.84 5.01
N MET A 287 -13.70 1.85 6.34
CA MET A 287 -13.68 0.65 7.16
C MET A 287 -14.87 0.67 8.12
N SER A 288 -15.70 -0.37 8.13
CA SER A 288 -16.80 -0.49 9.07
C SER A 288 -16.89 -1.87 9.71
N SER A 289 -17.43 -1.93 10.94
CA SER A 289 -17.67 -3.16 11.67
C SER A 289 -18.82 -3.02 12.67
N ARG A 290 -19.39 -4.15 13.09
CA ARG A 290 -20.36 -4.22 14.18
C ARG A 290 -19.78 -5.04 15.34
N ASP A 291 -20.52 -5.12 16.43
CA ASP A 291 -20.08 -5.85 17.64
C ASP A 291 -20.83 -7.17 17.85
N GLU A 292 -21.84 -7.46 17.04
CA GLU A 292 -22.63 -8.69 17.11
C GLU A 292 -22.10 -9.77 16.16
N ALA A 293 -21.80 -10.95 16.71
CA ALA A 293 -21.37 -12.10 15.93
C ALA A 293 -22.48 -12.55 14.97
N GLY A 294 -22.14 -12.70 13.69
CA GLY A 294 -23.10 -13.07 12.65
C GLY A 294 -23.95 -11.92 12.13
N ALA A 295 -23.71 -10.68 12.58
CA ALA A 295 -24.32 -9.50 11.97
C ALA A 295 -23.98 -9.43 10.48
N GLY A 296 -24.97 -9.03 9.68
CA GLY A 296 -24.77 -8.67 8.27
C GLY A 296 -24.10 -7.30 8.14
N TYR A 297 -23.77 -6.96 6.89
CA TYR A 297 -23.32 -5.63 6.49
C TYR A 297 -24.26 -5.06 5.43
N ASP A 298 -24.16 -3.75 5.20
CA ASP A 298 -24.85 -3.06 4.12
C ASP A 298 -23.83 -2.27 3.29
N ASP A 299 -23.76 -2.57 1.99
CA ASP A 299 -22.82 -1.94 1.06
C ASP A 299 -23.10 -0.45 0.90
N ALA A 300 -24.34 -0.02 1.09
CA ALA A 300 -24.74 1.38 1.00
C ALA A 300 -24.00 2.27 2.01
N LEU A 301 -23.61 1.75 3.19
CA LEU A 301 -22.80 2.50 4.16
C LEU A 301 -21.48 2.95 3.54
N VAL A 302 -20.78 2.02 2.86
CA VAL A 302 -19.48 2.29 2.26
C VAL A 302 -19.62 3.28 1.10
N ALA A 303 -20.63 3.09 0.25
CA ALA A 303 -20.92 4.00 -0.85
C ALA A 303 -21.24 5.43 -0.36
N GLN A 304 -22.10 5.57 0.64
CA GLN A 304 -22.47 6.89 1.20
C GLN A 304 -21.29 7.57 1.89
N ALA A 305 -20.48 6.83 2.65
CA ALA A 305 -19.26 7.38 3.26
C ALA A 305 -18.26 7.86 2.21
N ALA A 306 -18.10 7.11 1.11
CA ALA A 306 -17.25 7.51 0.00
C ALA A 306 -17.75 8.79 -0.69
N ALA A 307 -19.07 8.91 -0.91
CA ALA A 307 -19.68 10.10 -1.48
C ALA A 307 -19.42 11.34 -0.63
N LEU A 308 -19.64 11.26 0.69
CA LEU A 308 -19.38 12.37 1.61
C LEU A 308 -17.90 12.79 1.61
N ALA A 309 -16.98 11.83 1.61
CA ALA A 309 -15.55 12.11 1.61
C ALA A 309 -15.10 12.79 0.30
N VAL A 310 -15.60 12.31 -0.85
CA VAL A 310 -15.28 12.90 -2.16
C VAL A 310 -15.89 14.28 -2.31
N GLU A 311 -17.15 14.49 -1.93
CA GLU A 311 -17.82 15.80 -2.00
C GLU A 311 -17.08 16.87 -1.18
N ALA A 312 -16.55 16.50 -0.02
CA ALA A 312 -15.82 17.42 0.85
C ALA A 312 -14.42 17.81 0.34
N LEU A 313 -13.82 17.01 -0.55
CA LEU A 313 -12.54 17.34 -1.19
C LEU A 313 -12.71 18.35 -2.34
N GLY A 314 -13.94 18.55 -2.85
CA GLY A 314 -14.27 19.46 -3.95
C GLY A 314 -14.16 18.84 -5.34
#